data_AF-A0A1V5KG81-F1
#
_entry.id   AF-A0A1V5KG81-F1
#
_cell.length_a   1.000
_cell.length_b   1.000
_cell.length_c   1.000
_cell.angle_alpha   90.00
_cell.angle_beta   90.00
_cell.angle_gamma   90.00
#
_symmetry.space_group_name_H-M   'P 1'
#
loop_
_entity.id
_entity.type
_entity.pdbx_description
1 polymer ?
#
loop_
_entity_poly.entity_id
_entity_poly.type
_entity_poly.pdbx_seq_one_letter_code
_entity_poly.pdbx_strand_id
1 'polypeptide(L)'
;MRRDAAGRLYVGGLQLGAQTPTLGAHDTTDWVFSQHEILVRGGTLRWLDEQRAAPPLALADVQLLLRNSGRRHELRLDATPPPDWGDRFAIVGQARGALLSRPGDWRRWKGTLHASLPRADVAQLRHHVHLPVDLQQGRAALRAWVDWDQGRPQALTLDAVLRGVSVQLGRGLEPVALAALSGRLVAERQGGGARLALQGLAFTTPEGEVWAPSQLALQWRPAAAD
;
A
#
# COMPACT_ATOMS: atom_id res chain seq x y z
N MET A 1 7.26 -15.69 -2.08
CA MET A 1 7.92 -14.61 -1.32
C MET A 1 7.70 -14.85 0.16
N ARG A 2 8.67 -14.52 1.00
CA ARG A 2 8.59 -14.72 2.45
C ARG A 2 9.26 -13.58 3.18
N ARG A 3 8.66 -13.09 4.28
CA ARG A 3 9.34 -12.31 5.31
C ARG A 3 9.52 -13.20 6.52
N ASP A 4 10.78 -13.41 6.94
CA ASP A 4 11.06 -14.22 8.12
C ASP A 4 10.82 -13.45 9.43
N ALA A 5 10.92 -14.15 10.55
CA ALA A 5 10.72 -13.56 11.89
C ALA A 5 11.71 -12.41 12.21
N ALA A 6 12.88 -12.38 11.56
CA ALA A 6 13.85 -11.30 11.67
C ALA A 6 13.58 -10.13 10.70
N GLY A 7 12.49 -10.20 9.92
CA GLY A 7 12.10 -9.19 8.94
C GLY A 7 12.84 -9.29 7.60
N ARG A 8 13.65 -10.33 7.37
CA ARG A 8 14.40 -10.51 6.12
C ARG A 8 13.46 -11.02 5.02
N LEU A 9 13.59 -10.48 3.82
CA LEU A 9 12.76 -10.82 2.66
C LEU A 9 13.42 -11.89 1.79
N TYR A 10 12.62 -12.82 1.27
CA TYR A 10 13.06 -13.91 0.39
C TYR A 10 12.16 -14.05 -0.84
N VAL A 11 12.78 -14.30 -2.00
CA VAL A 11 12.11 -14.58 -3.29
C VAL A 11 12.67 -15.89 -3.84
N GLY A 12 11.80 -16.87 -4.12
CA GLY A 12 12.26 -18.19 -4.60
C GLY A 12 13.23 -18.91 -3.65
N GLY A 13 13.22 -18.57 -2.34
CA GLY A 13 14.16 -19.10 -1.35
C GLY A 13 15.45 -18.28 -1.20
N LEU A 14 15.73 -17.34 -2.10
CA LEU A 14 16.90 -16.46 -2.02
C LEU A 14 16.60 -15.23 -1.17
N GLN A 15 17.49 -14.89 -0.23
CA GLN A 15 17.35 -13.69 0.60
C GLN A 15 17.66 -12.43 -0.22
N LEU A 16 16.71 -11.49 -0.28
CA LEU A 16 16.94 -10.16 -0.83
C LEU A 16 17.84 -9.37 0.14
N GLY A 17 18.86 -8.69 -0.37
CA GLY A 17 19.75 -7.91 0.50
C GLY A 17 20.98 -8.67 1.02
N ALA A 18 21.00 -10.00 0.92
CA ALA A 18 22.19 -10.78 1.26
C ALA A 18 23.27 -10.53 0.21
N GLN A 19 24.52 -10.42 0.66
CA GLN A 19 25.69 -10.44 -0.22
C GLN A 19 25.82 -11.86 -0.79
N THR A 20 25.04 -12.17 -1.82
CA THR A 20 25.31 -13.33 -2.67
C THR A 20 26.66 -13.09 -3.33
N PRO A 21 27.58 -14.08 -3.38
CA PRO A 21 28.91 -13.92 -3.99
C PRO A 21 28.89 -13.53 -5.47
N THR A 22 27.72 -13.58 -6.12
CA THR A 22 27.55 -13.37 -7.55
C THR A 22 26.81 -12.08 -7.92
N LEU A 23 25.96 -11.53 -7.05
CA LEU A 23 25.21 -10.27 -7.28
C LEU A 23 24.82 -9.66 -5.92
N GLY A 24 25.26 -8.44 -5.63
CA GLY A 24 24.82 -7.68 -4.46
C GLY A 24 23.37 -7.17 -4.61
N ALA A 25 22.74 -6.75 -3.50
CA ALA A 25 21.36 -6.24 -3.50
C ALA A 25 21.14 -5.01 -4.41
N HIS A 26 22.19 -4.19 -4.56
CA HIS A 26 22.22 -3.10 -5.52
C HIS A 26 22.27 -3.61 -6.95
N ASP A 27 23.03 -4.67 -7.22
CA ASP A 27 23.20 -5.25 -8.56
C ASP A 27 21.93 -5.97 -9.03
N THR A 28 21.19 -6.62 -8.13
CA THR A 28 19.90 -7.22 -8.48
C THR A 28 18.84 -6.17 -8.81
N THR A 29 18.85 -5.04 -8.10
CA THR A 29 17.92 -3.93 -8.36
C THR A 29 18.29 -3.21 -9.65
N ASP A 30 19.58 -2.90 -9.85
CA ASP A 30 20.10 -2.30 -11.08
C ASP A 30 19.88 -3.22 -12.29
N TRP A 31 19.97 -4.55 -12.12
CA TRP A 31 19.63 -5.51 -13.17
C TRP A 31 18.15 -5.43 -13.57
N VAL A 32 17.22 -5.47 -12.61
CA VAL A 32 15.76 -5.39 -12.90
C VAL A 32 15.42 -4.12 -13.67
N PHE A 33 15.97 -2.98 -13.27
CA PHE A 33 15.65 -1.68 -13.90
C PHE A 33 16.51 -1.35 -15.12
N SER A 34 17.53 -2.16 -15.43
CA SER A 34 18.26 -2.07 -16.71
C SER A 34 17.58 -2.86 -17.83
N GLN A 35 16.69 -3.80 -17.52
CA GLN A 35 15.89 -4.49 -18.53
C GLN A 35 14.92 -3.51 -19.18
N HIS A 36 14.85 -3.47 -20.51
CA HIS A 36 13.90 -2.58 -21.19
C HIS A 36 12.44 -2.89 -20.82
N GLU A 37 12.11 -4.18 -20.72
CA GLU A 37 10.79 -4.66 -20.38
C GLU A 37 10.89 -5.98 -19.61
N ILE A 38 10.07 -6.12 -18.57
CA ILE A 38 9.83 -7.38 -17.87
C ILE A 38 8.33 -7.62 -17.85
N LEU A 39 7.94 -8.80 -18.34
CA LEU A 39 6.54 -9.21 -18.43
C LEU A 39 6.35 -10.57 -17.78
N VAL A 40 5.44 -10.64 -16.80
CA VAL A 40 4.96 -11.88 -16.20
C VAL A 40 3.48 -12.01 -16.54
N ARG A 41 3.05 -13.19 -16.98
CA ARG A 41 1.66 -13.51 -17.29
C ARG A 41 1.26 -14.80 -16.59
N GLY A 42 0.07 -14.82 -15.98
CA GLY A 42 -0.47 -16.02 -15.33
C GLY A 42 0.39 -16.53 -14.17
N GLY A 43 1.14 -15.65 -13.50
CA GLY A 43 1.98 -16.04 -12.37
C GLY A 43 1.17 -16.34 -11.12
N THR A 44 1.80 -17.03 -10.17
CA THR A 44 1.26 -17.21 -8.81
C THR A 44 2.23 -16.61 -7.80
N LEU A 45 1.73 -15.84 -6.84
CA LEU A 45 2.54 -15.28 -5.77
C LEU A 45 2.01 -15.75 -4.42
N ARG A 46 2.82 -16.54 -3.72
CA ARG A 46 2.56 -16.89 -2.31
C ARG A 46 3.37 -15.98 -1.42
N TRP A 47 2.71 -15.24 -0.53
CA TRP A 47 3.30 -14.36 0.48
C TRP A 47 3.16 -15.01 1.85
N LEU A 48 4.27 -15.20 2.54
CA LEU A 48 4.34 -15.68 3.92
C LEU A 48 4.99 -14.62 4.80
N ASP A 49 4.35 -14.25 5.90
CA ASP A 49 4.83 -13.21 6.81
C ASP A 49 4.93 -13.76 8.24
N GLU A 50 6.11 -14.30 8.57
CA GLU A 50 6.37 -14.89 9.88
C GLU A 50 6.42 -13.84 10.98
N GLN A 51 6.82 -12.61 10.67
CA GLN A 51 6.88 -11.52 11.63
C GLN A 51 5.49 -11.13 12.15
N ARG A 52 4.46 -11.30 11.32
CA ARG A 52 3.06 -11.04 11.70
C ARG A 52 2.32 -12.29 12.17
N ALA A 53 2.95 -13.47 12.05
CA ALA A 53 2.27 -14.76 12.16
C ALA A 53 0.98 -14.81 11.31
N ALA A 54 0.99 -14.14 10.15
CA ALA A 54 -0.19 -14.02 9.31
C ALA A 54 -0.37 -15.28 8.43
N PRO A 55 -1.61 -15.69 8.14
CA PRO A 55 -1.87 -16.77 7.19
C PRO A 55 -1.19 -16.52 5.84
N PRO A 56 -0.73 -17.56 5.11
CA PRO A 56 -0.16 -17.37 3.79
C PRO A 56 -1.18 -16.74 2.82
N LEU A 57 -0.82 -15.64 2.17
CA LEU A 57 -1.63 -15.02 1.12
C LEU A 57 -1.20 -15.58 -0.24
N ALA A 58 -2.11 -16.25 -0.94
CA ALA A 58 -1.86 -16.79 -2.28
C ALA A 58 -2.59 -15.94 -3.34
N LEU A 59 -1.84 -15.25 -4.18
CA LEU A 59 -2.36 -14.51 -5.32
C LEU A 59 -2.25 -15.35 -6.60
N ALA A 60 -3.35 -15.45 -7.33
CA ALA A 60 -3.45 -16.08 -8.64
C ALA A 60 -3.48 -15.03 -9.76
N ASP A 61 -3.32 -15.49 -11.01
CA ASP A 61 -3.40 -14.68 -12.23
C ASP A 61 -2.57 -13.39 -12.16
N VAL A 62 -1.37 -13.49 -11.58
CA VAL A 62 -0.44 -12.37 -11.43
C VAL A 62 0.06 -11.98 -12.81
N GLN A 63 -0.23 -10.74 -13.17
CA GLN A 63 0.27 -10.10 -14.37
C GLN A 63 1.13 -8.91 -13.96
N LEU A 64 2.39 -8.91 -14.35
CA LEU A 64 3.35 -7.84 -14.05
C LEU A 64 3.91 -7.31 -15.36
N LEU A 65 3.86 -6.00 -15.55
CA LEU A 65 4.56 -5.28 -16.59
C LEU A 65 5.45 -4.24 -15.92
N LEU A 66 6.75 -4.31 -16.19
CA LEU A 66 7.71 -3.27 -15.86
C LEU A 66 8.36 -2.81 -17.16
N ARG A 67 8.22 -1.53 -17.52
CA ARG A 67 8.84 -0.93 -18.70
C ARG A 67 9.81 0.16 -18.27
N ASN A 68 11.04 0.08 -18.76
CA ASN A 68 12.10 1.02 -18.47
C ASN A 68 12.56 1.70 -19.78
N SER A 69 12.42 3.03 -19.83
CA SER A 69 12.79 3.87 -20.98
C SER A 69 13.71 5.00 -20.51
N GLY A 70 15.02 4.76 -20.56
CA GLY A 70 16.01 5.72 -20.05
C GLY A 70 15.83 5.91 -18.55
N ARG A 71 15.37 7.09 -18.13
CA ARG A 71 15.09 7.40 -16.71
C ARG A 71 13.64 7.18 -16.30
N ARG A 72 12.77 6.75 -17.21
CA ARG A 72 11.34 6.53 -16.92
C ARG A 72 11.11 5.05 -16.62
N HIS A 73 10.38 4.80 -15.55
CA HIS A 73 10.00 3.46 -15.11
C HIS A 73 8.47 3.42 -14.98
N GLU A 74 7.83 2.48 -15.65
CA GLU A 74 6.39 2.26 -15.63
C GLU A 74 6.11 0.86 -15.11
N LEU A 75 5.22 0.75 -14.13
CA LEU A 75 4.86 -0.48 -13.46
C LEU A 75 3.35 -0.70 -13.56
N ARG A 76 2.94 -1.91 -13.90
CA ARG A 76 1.57 -2.38 -13.70
C ARG A 76 1.60 -3.79 -13.13
N LEU A 77 0.87 -3.99 -12.04
CA LEU A 77 0.64 -5.27 -11.41
C LEU A 77 -0.87 -5.48 -11.29
N ASP A 78 -1.38 -6.59 -11.81
CA ASP A 78 -2.74 -7.05 -11.59
C ASP A 78 -2.68 -8.44 -10.96
N ALA A 79 -3.44 -8.66 -9.88
CA ALA A 79 -3.43 -9.95 -9.19
C ALA A 79 -4.79 -10.26 -8.57
N THR A 80 -5.14 -11.55 -8.54
CA THR A 80 -6.40 -12.05 -7.98
C THR A 80 -6.12 -12.68 -6.61
N PRO A 81 -6.66 -12.12 -5.51
CA PRO A 81 -6.53 -12.74 -4.18
C PRO A 81 -7.45 -13.97 -4.05
N PRO A 82 -7.37 -14.72 -2.94
CA PRO A 82 -8.34 -15.77 -2.64
C PRO A 82 -9.79 -15.23 -2.62
N PRO A 83 -10.81 -16.04 -2.94
CA PRO A 83 -12.19 -15.55 -3.05
C PRO A 83 -12.77 -14.93 -1.77
N ASP A 84 -12.35 -15.43 -0.60
CA ASP A 84 -12.69 -14.95 0.74
C ASP A 84 -12.00 -13.63 1.09
N TRP A 85 -10.96 -13.25 0.34
CA TRP A 85 -10.21 -12.02 0.54
C TRP A 85 -10.74 -10.84 -0.25
N GLY A 86 -11.19 -11.03 -1.48
CA GLY A 86 -11.52 -9.89 -2.33
C GLY A 86 -11.62 -10.20 -3.82
N ASP A 87 -11.68 -9.13 -4.60
CA ASP A 87 -11.66 -9.18 -6.06
C ASP A 87 -10.28 -8.84 -6.60
N ARG A 88 -10.07 -9.08 -7.91
CA ARG A 88 -8.85 -8.71 -8.61
C ARG A 88 -8.52 -7.24 -8.38
N PHE A 89 -7.29 -6.97 -7.97
CA PHE A 89 -6.79 -5.62 -7.70
C PHE A 89 -5.70 -5.24 -8.69
N ALA A 90 -5.44 -3.93 -8.79
CA ALA A 90 -4.39 -3.38 -9.64
C ALA A 90 -3.52 -2.39 -8.88
N ILE A 91 -2.23 -2.41 -9.17
CA ILE A 91 -1.24 -1.41 -8.76
C ILE A 91 -0.57 -0.88 -10.02
N VAL A 92 -0.61 0.42 -10.23
CA VAL A 92 -0.01 1.11 -11.36
C VAL A 92 0.94 2.17 -10.84
N GLY A 93 2.16 2.21 -11.35
CA GLY A 93 3.18 3.15 -10.91
C GLY A 93 3.90 3.78 -12.08
N GLN A 94 4.31 5.04 -11.90
CA GLN A 94 5.23 5.70 -12.80
C GLN A 94 6.28 6.43 -11.98
N ALA A 95 7.54 6.33 -12.41
CA ALA A 95 8.66 6.94 -11.73
C ALA A 95 9.67 7.50 -12.72
N ARG A 96 10.42 8.49 -12.26
CA ARG A 96 11.55 9.06 -12.99
C ARG A 96 12.78 9.16 -12.11
N GLY A 97 13.87 8.58 -12.55
CA GLY A 97 15.17 8.72 -11.90
C GLY A 97 15.84 10.08 -12.14
N ALA A 98 16.71 10.45 -11.20
CA ALA A 98 17.56 11.64 -11.31
C ALA A 98 18.56 11.51 -12.48
N LEU A 99 19.05 12.66 -12.97
CA LEU A 99 20.14 12.70 -13.94
C LEU A 99 21.38 11.97 -13.38
N LEU A 100 22.04 11.19 -14.25
CA LEU A 100 23.27 10.45 -13.93
C LEU A 100 23.14 9.53 -12.70
N SER A 101 21.93 9.04 -12.41
CA SER A 101 21.68 8.04 -11.37
C SER A 101 21.69 6.63 -11.97
N ARG A 102 21.99 5.64 -11.13
CA ARG A 102 21.92 4.23 -11.54
C ARG A 102 20.47 3.81 -11.78
N PRO A 103 20.20 2.90 -12.73
CA PRO A 103 18.85 2.50 -13.07
C PRO A 103 18.00 2.01 -11.90
N GLY A 104 18.60 1.42 -10.84
CA GLY A 104 17.91 0.92 -9.65
C GLY A 104 17.98 1.83 -8.42
N ASP A 105 18.46 3.06 -8.55
CA ASP A 105 18.58 4.02 -7.42
C ASP A 105 17.24 4.69 -7.08
N TRP A 106 16.26 3.87 -6.66
CA TRP A 106 14.89 4.30 -6.35
C TRP A 106 14.80 5.40 -5.28
N ARG A 107 15.84 5.52 -4.43
CA ARG A 107 15.97 6.59 -3.44
C ARG A 107 16.16 7.97 -4.07
N ARG A 108 16.50 8.04 -5.36
CA ARG A 108 16.63 9.30 -6.12
C ARG A 108 15.53 9.46 -7.17
N TRP A 109 14.45 8.69 -7.06
CA TRP A 109 13.33 8.79 -7.99
C TRP A 109 12.23 9.69 -7.46
N LYS A 110 11.49 10.25 -8.40
CA LYS A 110 10.21 10.91 -8.16
C LYS A 110 9.13 10.16 -8.92
N GLY A 111 7.98 9.93 -8.31
CA GLY A 111 6.92 9.17 -8.95
C GLY A 111 5.61 9.18 -8.20
N THR A 112 4.65 8.48 -8.80
CA THR A 112 3.30 8.28 -8.28
C THR A 112 2.92 6.81 -8.39
N LEU A 113 2.31 6.27 -7.35
CA LEU A 113 1.77 4.91 -7.29
C LEU A 113 0.27 5.02 -7.06
N HIS A 114 -0.52 4.31 -7.86
CA HIS A 114 -1.95 4.16 -7.69
C HIS A 114 -2.27 2.69 -7.40
N ALA A 115 -3.04 2.43 -6.36
CA ALA A 115 -3.56 1.11 -6.04
C ALA A 115 -5.09 1.15 -6.01
N SER A 116 -5.74 0.16 -6.64
CA SER A 116 -7.18 0.01 -6.64
C SER A 116 -7.55 -1.41 -6.20
N LEU A 117 -8.28 -1.50 -5.09
CA LEU A 117 -8.84 -2.73 -4.54
C LEU A 117 -10.36 -2.59 -4.57
N PRO A 118 -11.05 -3.15 -5.59
CA PRO A 118 -12.50 -2.98 -5.75
C PRO A 118 -13.32 -3.62 -4.62
N ARG A 119 -12.85 -4.75 -4.10
CA ARG A 119 -13.42 -5.44 -2.94
C ARG A 119 -12.31 -6.09 -2.16
N ALA A 120 -12.34 -5.91 -0.85
CA ALA A 120 -11.50 -6.62 0.10
C ALA A 120 -12.28 -6.92 1.38
N ASP A 121 -12.01 -8.06 1.99
CA ASP A 121 -12.48 -8.40 3.32
C ASP A 121 -11.56 -7.78 4.37
N VAL A 122 -12.16 -7.05 5.30
CA VAL A 122 -11.45 -6.28 6.32
C VAL A 122 -10.75 -7.19 7.34
N ALA A 123 -11.37 -8.32 7.70
CA ALA A 123 -10.80 -9.28 8.64
C ALA A 123 -9.56 -9.96 8.05
N GLN A 124 -9.53 -10.15 6.73
CA GLN A 124 -8.32 -10.63 6.05
C GLN A 124 -7.24 -9.55 5.96
N LEU A 125 -7.61 -8.32 5.55
CA LEU A 125 -6.66 -7.21 5.40
C LEU A 125 -5.91 -6.87 6.69
N ARG A 126 -6.59 -6.89 7.85
CA ARG A 126 -5.97 -6.55 9.15
C ARG A 126 -4.82 -7.48 9.55
N HIS A 127 -4.78 -8.71 9.03
CA HIS A 127 -3.67 -9.63 9.30
C HIS A 127 -2.39 -9.21 8.54
N HIS A 128 -2.51 -8.48 7.43
CA HIS A 128 -1.40 -8.20 6.52
C HIS A 128 -0.99 -6.72 6.47
N VAL A 129 -1.89 -5.80 6.84
CA VAL A 129 -1.64 -4.36 6.83
C VAL A 129 -1.85 -3.79 8.23
N HIS A 130 -1.04 -2.81 8.63
CA HIS A 130 -1.27 -2.10 9.88
C HIS A 130 -2.27 -0.98 9.62
N LEU A 131 -3.45 -1.08 10.19
CA LEU A 131 -4.49 -0.07 10.08
C LEU A 131 -4.41 0.88 11.30
N PRO A 132 -4.61 2.19 11.13
CA PRO A 132 -4.58 3.14 12.25
C PRO A 132 -5.80 2.99 13.19
N VAL A 133 -6.83 2.29 12.74
CA VAL A 133 -8.03 1.95 13.50
C VAL A 133 -8.23 0.45 13.48
N ASP A 134 -8.74 -0.12 14.57
CA ASP A 134 -9.04 -1.55 14.62
C ASP A 134 -10.39 -1.81 13.95
N LEU A 135 -10.32 -2.34 12.73
CA LEU A 135 -11.48 -2.78 11.96
C LEU A 135 -11.58 -4.30 12.07
N GLN A 136 -12.66 -4.80 12.65
CA GLN A 136 -12.75 -6.22 12.98
C GLN A 136 -13.29 -7.08 11.84
N GLN A 137 -14.27 -6.57 11.10
CA GLN A 137 -15.00 -7.28 10.04
C GLN A 137 -15.52 -6.30 8.99
N GLY A 138 -16.06 -6.85 7.90
CA GLY A 138 -16.78 -6.11 6.87
C GLY A 138 -16.06 -6.10 5.53
N ARG A 139 -16.62 -5.35 4.57
CA ARG A 139 -16.09 -5.24 3.21
C ARG A 139 -15.61 -3.83 2.95
N ALA A 140 -14.49 -3.70 2.24
CA ALA A 140 -13.90 -2.44 1.86
C ALA A 140 -13.65 -2.37 0.35
N ALA A 141 -13.85 -1.19 -0.23
CA ALA A 141 -13.37 -0.81 -1.54
C ALA A 141 -12.43 0.38 -1.37
N LEU A 142 -11.19 0.26 -1.85
CA LEU A 142 -10.12 1.21 -1.58
C LEU A 142 -9.48 1.69 -2.89
N ARG A 143 -9.17 2.98 -2.97
CA ARG A 143 -8.24 3.53 -3.96
C ARG A 143 -7.23 4.41 -3.26
N ALA A 144 -5.95 4.20 -3.55
CA ALA A 144 -4.88 4.95 -2.93
C ALA A 144 -3.94 5.51 -3.98
N TRP A 145 -3.46 6.73 -3.76
CA TRP A 145 -2.40 7.39 -4.52
C TRP A 145 -1.29 7.76 -3.56
N VAL A 146 -0.06 7.44 -3.90
CA VAL A 146 1.13 7.84 -3.15
C VAL A 146 2.09 8.53 -4.09
N ASP A 147 2.40 9.78 -3.79
CA ASP A 147 3.47 10.52 -4.44
C ASP A 147 4.73 10.44 -3.58
N TRP A 148 5.86 10.17 -4.21
CA TRP A 148 7.16 10.19 -3.55
C TRP A 148 8.17 11.01 -4.34
N ASP A 149 9.14 11.54 -3.61
CA ASP A 149 10.28 12.26 -4.15
C ASP A 149 11.50 11.94 -3.30
N GLN A 150 12.61 11.56 -3.95
CA GLN A 150 13.87 11.15 -3.33
C GLN A 150 13.66 10.09 -2.23
N GLY A 151 12.90 9.04 -2.56
CA GLY A 151 12.61 7.93 -1.65
C GLY A 151 11.75 8.29 -0.43
N ARG A 152 11.20 9.51 -0.37
CA ARG A 152 10.34 9.98 0.72
C ARG A 152 8.91 10.21 0.23
N PRO A 153 7.89 9.70 0.95
CA PRO A 153 6.50 10.05 0.67
C PRO A 153 6.27 11.56 0.83
N GLN A 154 5.61 12.14 -0.16
CA GLN A 154 5.26 13.56 -0.23
C GLN A 154 3.76 13.77 -0.05
N ALA A 155 2.95 12.91 -0.68
CA ALA A 155 1.50 12.94 -0.56
C ALA A 155 0.90 11.53 -0.55
N LEU A 156 -0.22 11.38 0.14
CA LEU A 156 -1.07 10.19 0.16
C LEU A 156 -2.51 10.65 0.01
N THR A 157 -3.23 10.10 -0.96
CA THR A 157 -4.69 10.17 -1.04
C THR A 157 -5.25 8.77 -0.89
N LEU A 158 -6.26 8.58 -0.03
CA LEU A 158 -6.96 7.32 0.16
C LEU A 158 -8.47 7.57 0.10
N ASP A 159 -9.10 7.05 -0.94
CA ASP A 159 -10.56 6.91 -0.99
C ASP A 159 -10.94 5.56 -0.39
N ALA A 160 -11.90 5.58 0.53
CA ALA A 160 -12.40 4.37 1.15
C ALA A 160 -13.93 4.36 1.20
N VAL A 161 -14.51 3.21 0.87
CA VAL A 161 -15.91 2.88 1.12
C VAL A 161 -15.93 1.53 1.82
N LEU A 162 -16.56 1.48 3.00
CA LEU A 162 -16.66 0.30 3.82
C LEU A 162 -18.13 0.01 4.13
N ARG A 163 -18.47 -1.28 4.30
CA ARG A 163 -19.82 -1.75 4.60
C ARG A 163 -19.80 -2.83 5.67
N GLY A 164 -20.75 -2.75 6.60
CA GLY A 164 -20.92 -3.71 7.69
C GLY A 164 -19.66 -3.85 8.55
N VAL A 165 -19.02 -2.73 8.88
CA VAL A 165 -17.77 -2.71 9.63
C VAL A 165 -18.02 -2.50 11.11
N SER A 166 -17.16 -3.07 11.93
CA SER A 166 -17.09 -2.78 13.37
C SER A 166 -15.75 -2.12 13.66
N VAL A 167 -15.81 -0.90 14.20
CA VAL A 167 -14.63 -0.04 14.41
C VAL A 167 -14.43 0.17 15.91
N GLN A 168 -13.26 -0.23 16.42
CA GLN A 168 -12.88 0.12 17.78
C GLN A 168 -11.99 1.36 17.76
N LEU A 169 -12.51 2.48 18.28
CA LEU A 169 -11.86 3.79 18.24
C LEU A 169 -10.73 3.97 19.27
N GLY A 170 -10.64 3.08 20.26
CA GLY A 170 -9.63 3.11 21.30
C GLY A 170 -9.60 1.82 22.10
N ARG A 171 -8.46 1.53 22.73
CA ARG A 171 -8.31 0.33 23.56
C ARG A 171 -9.31 0.37 24.73
N GLY A 172 -10.12 -0.67 24.87
CA GLY A 172 -11.11 -0.79 25.94
C GLY A 172 -12.43 -0.06 25.68
N LEU A 173 -12.60 0.60 24.52
CA LEU A 173 -13.90 1.12 24.11
C LEU A 173 -14.71 0.02 23.40
N GLU A 174 -16.03 0.05 23.59
CA GLU A 174 -16.94 -0.81 22.84
C GLU A 174 -16.81 -0.53 21.33
N PRO A 175 -16.73 -1.57 20.49
CA PRO A 175 -16.71 -1.39 19.05
C PRO A 175 -18.00 -0.72 18.55
N VAL A 176 -17.84 0.25 17.65
CA VAL A 176 -18.97 0.91 17.00
C VAL A 176 -19.27 0.20 15.69
N ALA A 177 -20.45 -0.40 15.60
CA ALA A 177 -20.95 -1.00 14.38
C ALA A 177 -21.41 0.09 13.40
N LEU A 178 -20.96 0.00 12.15
CA LEU A 178 -21.33 0.91 11.06
C LEU A 178 -21.83 0.07 9.88
N ALA A 179 -23.06 0.34 9.45
CA ALA A 179 -23.64 -0.29 8.26
C ALA A 179 -22.93 0.17 6.98
N ALA A 180 -22.56 1.44 6.91
CA ALA A 180 -21.73 2.00 5.84
C ALA A 180 -20.82 3.10 6.37
N LEU A 181 -19.63 3.25 5.77
CA LEU A 181 -18.66 4.30 6.05
C LEU A 181 -17.99 4.70 4.73
N SER A 182 -17.87 5.98 4.45
CA SER A 182 -17.15 6.48 3.27
C SER A 182 -16.39 7.76 3.59
N GLY A 183 -15.28 7.96 2.89
CA GLY A 183 -14.55 9.22 2.96
C GLY A 183 -13.26 9.20 2.15
N ARG A 184 -12.63 10.38 2.06
CA ARG A 184 -11.31 10.58 1.45
C ARG A 184 -10.33 11.13 2.47
N LEU A 185 -9.24 10.43 2.71
CA LEU A 185 -8.10 10.90 3.48
C LEU A 185 -7.05 11.48 2.54
N VAL A 186 -6.58 12.70 2.82
CA VAL A 186 -5.46 13.35 2.13
C VAL A 186 -4.39 13.68 3.17
N ALA A 187 -3.17 13.22 2.96
CA ALA A 187 -2.03 13.55 3.79
C ALA A 187 -0.91 14.10 2.91
N GLU A 188 -0.37 15.26 3.27
CA GLU A 188 0.65 15.97 2.50
C GLU A 188 1.76 16.48 3.41
N ARG A 189 3.01 16.40 2.95
CA ARG A 189 4.14 17.04 3.63
C ARG A 189 4.14 18.54 3.31
N GLN A 190 4.25 19.38 4.34
CA GLN A 190 4.26 20.85 4.18
C GLN A 190 5.32 21.49 5.09
N GLY A 191 6.34 22.13 4.51
CA GLY A 191 7.26 23.02 5.24
C GLY A 191 7.92 22.38 6.48
N GLY A 192 8.34 21.12 6.38
CA GLY A 192 8.89 20.35 7.51
C GLY A 192 7.85 19.64 8.39
N GLY A 193 6.58 20.03 8.30
CA GLY A 193 5.45 19.37 8.95
C GLY A 193 4.59 18.53 8.00
N ALA A 194 3.34 18.29 8.41
CA ALA A 194 2.35 17.53 7.64
C ALA A 194 0.97 18.15 7.77
N ARG A 195 0.18 18.07 6.70
CA ARG A 195 -1.25 18.37 6.69
C ARG A 195 -2.00 17.07 6.46
N LEU A 196 -2.98 16.79 7.31
CA LEU A 196 -3.92 15.69 7.18
C LEU A 196 -5.32 16.28 7.00
N ALA A 197 -6.08 15.80 6.02
CA ALA A 197 -7.44 16.21 5.79
C ALA A 197 -8.32 14.99 5.53
N LEU A 198 -9.47 14.93 6.18
CA LEU A 198 -10.52 13.95 5.92
C LEU A 198 -11.69 14.69 5.29
N GLN A 199 -12.10 14.25 4.11
CA GLN A 199 -13.11 14.91 3.27
C GLN A 199 -14.27 13.97 3.03
N GLY A 200 -15.50 14.50 3.15
CA GLY A 200 -16.72 13.74 2.88
C GLY A 200 -16.88 12.51 3.76
N LEU A 201 -16.43 12.57 5.02
CA LEU A 201 -16.65 11.50 5.98
C LEU A 201 -18.14 11.38 6.24
N ALA A 202 -18.72 10.25 5.86
CA ALA A 202 -20.13 9.93 6.09
C ALA A 202 -20.23 8.49 6.57
N PHE A 203 -21.16 8.22 7.48
CA PHE A 203 -21.45 6.87 7.93
C PHE A 203 -22.91 6.70 8.31
N THR A 204 -23.36 5.45 8.29
CA THR A 204 -24.68 5.07 8.79
C THR A 204 -24.54 3.96 9.82
N THR A 205 -25.28 4.06 10.92
CA THR A 205 -25.34 2.99 11.94
C THR A 205 -26.31 1.89 11.51
N PRO A 206 -26.25 0.69 12.12
CA PRO A 206 -27.25 -0.36 11.91
C PRO A 206 -28.68 0.08 12.25
N GLU A 207 -28.84 1.00 13.20
CA GLU A 207 -30.13 1.54 13.65
C GLU A 207 -30.70 2.59 12.68
N GLY A 208 -29.95 2.94 11.62
CA GLY A 208 -30.38 3.87 10.58
C GLY A 208 -30.01 5.33 10.87
N GLU A 209 -29.22 5.60 11.90
CA GLU A 209 -28.70 6.95 12.14
C GLU A 209 -27.69 7.32 11.05
N VAL A 210 -27.79 8.54 10.54
CA VAL A 210 -26.96 9.03 9.44
C VAL A 210 -26.09 10.17 9.93
N TRP A 211 -24.78 9.99 9.79
CA TRP A 211 -23.82 11.09 9.92
C TRP A 211 -23.63 11.76 8.55
N ALA A 212 -24.02 13.03 8.46
CA ALA A 212 -23.90 13.80 7.23
C ALA A 212 -22.41 14.00 6.82
N PRO A 213 -22.11 14.10 5.51
CA PRO A 213 -20.74 14.28 5.03
C PRO A 213 -20.02 15.43 5.75
N SER A 214 -18.94 15.11 6.45
CA SER A 214 -18.15 16.07 7.22
C SER A 214 -16.72 16.18 6.70
N GLN A 215 -16.06 17.27 7.11
CA GLN A 215 -14.67 17.54 6.75
C GLN A 215 -13.88 17.90 8.01
N LEU A 216 -12.68 17.34 8.12
CA LEU A 216 -11.73 17.61 9.19
C LEU A 216 -10.36 17.90 8.59
N ALA A 217 -9.61 18.82 9.19
CA ALA A 217 -8.23 19.09 8.79
C ALA A 217 -7.36 19.32 10.01
N LEU A 218 -6.18 18.71 10.00
CA LEU A 218 -5.14 18.84 11.00
C LEU A 218 -3.87 19.31 10.30
N GLN A 219 -3.25 20.37 10.81
CA GLN A 219 -1.91 20.78 10.39
C GLN A 219 -0.96 20.59 11.56
N TRP A 220 0.04 19.74 11.36
CA TRP A 220 1.11 19.51 12.31
C TRP A 220 2.39 20.20 11.82
N ARG A 221 3.02 20.95 12.72
CA ARG A 221 4.33 21.57 12.50
C ARG A 221 5.24 21.15 13.64
N PRO A 222 6.40 20.54 13.39
CA PRO A 222 7.37 20.29 14.44
C PRO A 222 7.86 21.62 15.01
N ALA A 223 8.13 21.67 16.32
CA ALA A 223 8.86 22.78 16.91
C ALA A 223 10.27 22.83 16.30
N ALA A 224 10.79 24.03 16.04
CA ALA A 224 12.19 24.18 15.68
C ALA A 224 13.04 23.61 16.82
N ALA A 225 14.00 22.75 16.49
CA ALA A 225 15.05 22.41 17.44
C ALA A 225 16.01 23.61 17.46
N ASP A 226 16.09 24.29 18.61
CA ASP A 226 17.06 25.36 18.87
C ASP A 226 18.49 24.79 18.99
#